data_AF-C1BE90-F1
#
_entry.id   AF-C1BE90-F1
#
_cell.length_a   1.000
_cell.length_b   1.000
_cell.length_c   1.000
_cell.angle_alpha   90.00
_cell.angle_beta   90.00
_cell.angle_gamma   90.00
#
_symmetry.space_group_name_H-M   'P 1'
#
loop_
_entity.id
_entity.type
_entity.pdbx_description
1 polymer ?
#
loop_
_entity_poly.entity_id
_entity_poly.type
_entity_poly.pdbx_seq_one_letter_code
_entity_poly.pdbx_strand_id
1 'polypeptide(L)'
;MTATLQPVGVELIEVDPHTLDVGKNVRDQVDLEATPGFVASVREHGVLHPITANRREDGVLVVIDGQRRTLAAIATGRDTIPVLVRSQDTTDEIERAIARISEQMNSNNHRTGLTTAQNAAGIAEMLDLGVPVERVSKELSVKRKAVKLLGAVGRREAARASLEEQGLTIEQAAVIATFEADGDTEAVETLAQCQRHSFDYQARILLADRKEKATRAERTATYAEAGFTVLDSDPGFGDDTKIHWRYIATAEDAEADPRAHITEEQVRQRPELWGVWVRTDTMYVEVESGEPVEEGDIDWDTFDDPDVEPEEGLRHANSVEERDVYVPQFYFLDVLRAEDAGLVPVNGGRYQFNRAIQLAGFNPTNPLPEDEEAREAALLAAEEAKRVQRRRVRELNKLAESATDVRREFIREMLSANKPPKNAATWTAMMVALAPHQLSEFHSSDLLPELMGDKTWTTYDAKKKIAAAATAASESRAWMLTFALTVAAMESRMAKDAWRSRPQYVSEYLAMLTENGHTLSNVEKVISGELRPEDIDIT
;
A
#
# COMPACT_ATOMS: atom_id res chain seq x y z
N MET A 1 -11.66 4.66 -52.10
CA MET A 1 -10.94 5.85 -52.61
C MET A 1 -9.46 5.62 -52.36
N THR A 2 -8.72 5.33 -53.42
CA THR A 2 -7.26 5.25 -53.40
C THR A 2 -6.72 6.65 -53.14
N ALA A 3 -6.19 6.89 -51.95
CA ALA A 3 -5.49 8.13 -51.66
C ALA A 3 -4.21 8.16 -52.50
N THR A 4 -4.17 9.05 -53.48
CA THR A 4 -2.98 9.35 -54.27
C THR A 4 -1.97 10.02 -53.32
N LEU A 5 -0.92 9.30 -52.93
CA LEU A 5 0.24 9.89 -52.27
C LEU A 5 0.84 10.92 -53.24
N GLN A 6 0.71 12.21 -52.94
CA GLN A 6 1.51 13.23 -53.61
C GLN A 6 2.99 12.94 -53.35
N PRO A 7 3.88 13.16 -54.33
CA PRO A 7 5.31 13.01 -54.10
C PRO A 7 5.76 14.10 -53.12
N VAL A 8 5.88 13.72 -51.85
CA VAL A 8 6.62 14.48 -50.84
C VAL A 8 8.02 14.66 -51.41
N GLY A 9 8.52 15.90 -51.50
CA GLY A 9 9.88 16.15 -51.96
C GLY A 9 10.84 15.46 -51.00
N VAL A 10 11.56 14.44 -51.49
CA VAL A 10 12.56 13.72 -50.72
C VAL A 10 13.93 14.15 -51.24
N GLU A 11 14.73 14.77 -50.39
CA GLU A 11 16.09 15.23 -50.71
C GLU A 11 17.10 14.44 -49.86
N LEU A 12 18.16 13.92 -50.47
CA LEU A 12 19.28 13.33 -49.74
C LEU A 12 20.42 14.35 -49.68
N ILE A 13 20.77 14.79 -48.47
CA ILE A 13 21.83 15.79 -48.24
C ILE A 13 22.86 15.26 -47.24
N GLU A 14 24.10 15.73 -47.34
CA GLU A 14 25.15 15.52 -46.35
C GLU A 14 25.13 16.67 -45.34
N VAL A 15 25.05 16.35 -44.06
CA VAL A 15 24.87 17.35 -42.99
C VAL A 15 25.83 17.05 -41.84
N ASP A 16 26.36 18.10 -41.21
CA ASP A 16 27.09 17.97 -39.94
C ASP A 16 26.15 17.42 -38.86
N PRO A 17 26.45 16.27 -38.25
CA PRO A 17 25.58 15.64 -37.27
C PRO A 17 25.29 16.51 -36.03
N HIS A 18 26.15 17.49 -35.71
CA HIS A 18 25.92 18.45 -34.61
C HIS A 18 24.84 19.49 -34.92
N THR A 19 24.48 19.67 -36.19
CA THR A 19 23.45 20.62 -36.63
C THR A 19 22.04 20.02 -36.65
N LEU A 20 21.92 18.71 -36.41
CA LEU A 20 20.64 18.01 -36.32
C LEU A 20 20.01 18.19 -34.93
N ASP A 21 18.73 18.58 -34.90
CA ASP A 21 17.92 18.54 -33.69
C ASP A 21 17.40 17.12 -33.48
N VAL A 22 17.98 16.41 -32.51
CA VAL A 22 17.56 15.04 -32.17
C VAL A 22 16.19 15.03 -31.48
N GLY A 23 15.76 16.17 -30.92
CA GLY A 23 14.44 16.38 -30.33
C GLY A 23 14.08 15.45 -29.17
N LYS A 24 12.82 15.57 -28.72
CA LYS A 24 12.20 14.59 -27.80
C LYS A 24 11.95 13.29 -28.59
N ASN A 25 12.36 12.13 -28.08
CA ASN A 25 12.21 10.84 -28.76
C ASN A 25 11.46 9.84 -27.86
N VAL A 26 10.71 8.91 -28.46
CA VAL A 26 10.04 7.82 -27.72
C VAL A 26 11.07 6.93 -26.99
N ARG A 27 12.28 6.82 -27.52
CA ARG A 27 13.43 6.27 -26.80
C ARG A 27 14.09 7.37 -25.96
N ASP A 28 13.98 7.23 -24.66
CA ASP A 28 14.49 8.14 -23.64
C ASP A 28 15.97 7.93 -23.29
N GLN A 29 16.50 6.72 -23.45
CA GLN A 29 17.92 6.42 -23.23
C GLN A 29 18.58 5.70 -24.41
N VAL A 30 19.82 6.12 -24.72
CA VAL A 30 20.68 5.49 -25.73
C VAL A 30 22.04 5.21 -25.12
N ASP A 31 22.30 3.95 -24.78
CA ASP A 31 23.61 3.49 -24.34
C ASP A 31 24.46 3.05 -25.55
N LEU A 32 25.42 3.91 -25.93
CA LEU A 32 26.37 3.60 -26.99
C LEU A 32 27.53 2.71 -26.49
N GLU A 33 27.84 2.74 -25.19
CA GLU A 33 28.89 1.91 -24.58
C GLU A 33 28.48 0.44 -24.54
N ALA A 34 27.18 0.16 -24.37
CA ALA A 34 26.61 -1.17 -24.51
C ALA A 34 26.66 -1.73 -25.96
N THR A 35 27.03 -0.90 -26.96
CA THR A 35 27.13 -1.34 -28.37
C THR A 35 28.46 -0.93 -29.05
N PRO A 36 29.61 -1.38 -28.52
CA PRO A 36 30.92 -0.93 -28.99
C PRO A 36 31.22 -1.34 -30.44
N GLY A 37 30.71 -2.50 -30.88
CA GLY A 37 30.83 -2.96 -32.27
C GLY A 37 30.08 -2.07 -33.27
N PHE A 38 28.93 -1.51 -32.87
CA PHE A 38 28.18 -0.57 -33.71
C PHE A 38 28.93 0.76 -33.86
N VAL A 39 29.45 1.29 -32.75
CA VAL A 39 30.25 2.53 -32.76
C VAL A 39 31.53 2.35 -33.58
N ALA A 40 32.22 1.21 -33.44
CA ALA A 40 33.38 0.87 -34.25
C ALA A 40 33.03 0.80 -35.74
N SER A 41 31.90 0.20 -36.10
CA SER A 41 31.42 0.15 -37.49
C SER A 41 31.14 1.54 -38.06
N VAL A 42 30.52 2.45 -37.29
CA VAL A 42 30.32 3.85 -37.71
C VAL A 42 31.65 4.59 -37.83
N ARG A 43 32.63 4.31 -36.96
CA ARG A 43 33.98 4.87 -37.06
C ARG A 43 34.70 4.41 -38.32
N GLU A 44 34.54 3.16 -38.73
CA GLU A 44 35.25 2.58 -39.87
C GLU A 44 34.55 2.86 -41.22
N HIS A 45 33.24 2.66 -41.28
CA HIS A 45 32.46 2.68 -42.52
C HIS A 45 31.52 3.88 -42.65
N GLY A 46 31.36 4.68 -41.60
CA GLY A 46 30.42 5.79 -41.58
C GLY A 46 28.98 5.34 -41.43
N VAL A 47 28.05 6.29 -41.60
CA VAL A 47 26.62 6.02 -41.51
C VAL A 47 26.13 5.48 -42.86
N LEU A 48 26.05 4.16 -42.99
CA LEU A 48 25.68 3.49 -44.24
C LEU A 48 24.19 3.62 -44.63
N HIS A 49 23.32 3.83 -43.64
CA HIS A 49 21.89 4.01 -43.85
C HIS A 49 21.52 5.46 -43.52
N PRO A 50 20.91 6.21 -44.46
CA PRO A 50 20.56 7.61 -44.24
C PRO A 50 19.65 7.83 -43.02
N ILE A 51 19.87 8.93 -42.31
CA ILE A 51 19.02 9.39 -41.21
C ILE A 51 17.78 10.05 -41.82
N THR A 52 16.58 9.77 -41.30
CA THR A 52 15.38 10.46 -41.79
C THR A 52 15.11 11.67 -40.91
N ALA A 53 14.97 12.85 -41.50
CA ALA A 53 14.67 14.08 -40.80
C ALA A 53 13.60 14.90 -41.52
N ASN A 54 12.85 15.71 -40.77
CA ASN A 54 11.95 16.71 -41.31
C ASN A 54 12.57 18.11 -41.16
N ARG A 55 12.37 18.96 -42.17
CA ARG A 55 12.77 20.36 -42.11
C ARG A 55 11.69 21.19 -41.42
N ARG A 56 12.04 21.91 -40.34
CA ARG A 56 11.18 22.93 -39.70
C ARG A 56 11.19 24.23 -40.51
N GLU A 57 10.27 25.14 -40.19
CA GLU A 57 10.13 26.45 -40.86
C GLU A 57 11.37 27.35 -40.69
N ASP A 58 12.11 27.18 -39.60
CA ASP A 58 13.38 27.85 -39.30
C ASP A 58 14.59 27.25 -40.06
N GLY A 59 14.36 26.19 -40.85
CA GLY A 59 15.38 25.48 -41.62
C GLY A 59 16.10 24.37 -40.85
N VAL A 60 15.85 24.21 -39.55
CA VAL A 60 16.46 23.17 -38.71
C VAL A 60 15.93 21.78 -39.10
N LEU A 61 16.81 20.79 -39.11
CA LEU A 61 16.49 19.41 -39.42
C LEU A 61 16.23 18.63 -38.13
N VAL A 62 15.01 18.14 -37.96
CA VAL A 62 14.59 17.38 -36.79
C VAL A 62 14.60 15.89 -37.10
N VAL A 63 15.35 15.11 -36.32
CA VAL A 63 15.51 13.67 -36.54
C VAL A 63 14.22 12.93 -36.24
N ILE A 64 13.77 12.12 -37.20
CA ILE A 64 12.66 11.17 -37.05
C ILE A 64 13.22 9.79 -36.74
N ASP A 65 14.09 9.27 -37.63
CA ASP A 65 14.67 7.94 -37.55
C ASP A 65 16.18 8.01 -37.70
N GLY A 66 16.91 7.36 -36.78
CA GLY A 66 18.38 7.38 -36.77
C GLY A 66 19.03 8.10 -35.59
N GLN A 67 18.32 8.29 -34.47
CA GLN A 67 18.88 8.83 -33.22
C GLN A 67 20.21 8.18 -32.84
N ARG A 68 20.27 6.83 -32.79
CA ARG A 68 21.51 6.08 -32.48
C ARG A 68 22.64 6.33 -33.48
N ARG A 69 22.31 6.46 -34.77
CA ARG A 69 23.29 6.75 -35.85
C ARG A 69 23.84 8.16 -35.73
N THR A 70 22.98 9.13 -35.42
CA THR A 70 23.36 10.53 -35.18
C THR A 70 24.32 10.63 -34.00
N LEU A 71 23.95 10.04 -32.85
CA LEU A 71 24.78 10.07 -31.65
C LEU A 71 26.10 9.31 -31.82
N ALA A 72 26.10 8.17 -32.53
CA ALA A 72 27.33 7.44 -32.84
C ALA A 72 28.24 8.20 -33.82
N ALA A 73 27.69 8.93 -34.80
CA ALA A 73 28.46 9.77 -35.71
C ALA A 73 29.11 10.94 -34.96
N ILE A 74 28.38 11.58 -34.03
CA ILE A 74 28.92 12.59 -33.12
C ILE A 74 30.06 12.00 -32.27
N ALA A 75 29.82 10.86 -31.62
CA ALA A 75 30.79 10.21 -30.75
C ALA A 75 32.06 9.71 -31.49
N THR A 76 31.97 9.54 -32.81
CA THR A 76 33.10 9.12 -33.65
C THR A 76 33.75 10.27 -34.41
N GLY A 77 33.29 11.52 -34.23
CA GLY A 77 33.88 12.71 -34.83
C GLY A 77 33.69 12.80 -36.34
N ARG A 78 32.52 12.42 -36.86
CA ARG A 78 32.23 12.50 -38.29
C ARG A 78 31.83 13.92 -38.69
N ASP A 79 32.48 14.45 -39.73
CA ASP A 79 32.22 15.80 -40.27
C ASP A 79 30.86 15.90 -40.98
N THR A 80 30.45 14.86 -41.72
CA THR A 80 29.13 14.80 -42.38
C THR A 80 28.50 13.41 -42.30
N ILE A 81 27.17 13.38 -42.35
CA ILE A 81 26.37 12.16 -42.46
C ILE A 81 25.24 12.31 -43.49
N PRO A 82 24.82 11.20 -44.15
CA PRO A 82 23.70 11.22 -45.09
C PRO A 82 22.36 11.35 -44.37
N VAL A 83 21.59 12.37 -44.74
CA VAL A 83 20.26 12.67 -44.20
C VAL A 83 19.24 12.74 -45.33
N LEU A 84 18.20 11.91 -45.23
CA LEU A 84 17.02 11.94 -46.08
C LEU A 84 16.01 12.94 -45.48
N VAL A 85 15.90 14.11 -46.10
CA VAL A 85 14.99 15.17 -45.70
C VAL A 85 13.65 15.00 -46.42
N ARG A 86 12.57 14.91 -45.64
CA ARG A 86 11.21 14.90 -46.17
C ARG A 86 10.56 16.26 -45.95
N SER A 87 9.82 16.75 -46.96
CA SER A 87 8.93 17.90 -46.78
C SER A 87 7.75 17.50 -45.89
N GLN A 88 7.35 18.37 -44.97
CA GLN A 88 6.16 18.13 -44.14
C GLN A 88 4.90 18.61 -44.88
N ASP A 89 3.84 17.81 -44.85
CA ASP A 89 2.56 18.15 -45.48
C ASP A 89 1.70 19.11 -44.62
N THR A 90 2.12 19.42 -43.39
CA THR A 90 1.35 20.24 -42.44
C THR A 90 2.24 21.22 -41.66
N THR A 91 1.70 22.42 -41.41
CA THR A 91 2.30 23.45 -40.53
C THR A 91 1.86 23.32 -39.08
N ASP A 92 0.89 22.45 -38.77
CA ASP A 92 0.37 22.24 -37.41
C ASP A 92 1.41 21.49 -36.54
N GLU A 93 1.86 22.12 -35.46
CA GLU A 93 2.84 21.55 -34.52
C GLU A 93 2.37 20.26 -33.85
N ILE A 94 1.08 20.14 -33.55
CA ILE A 94 0.51 18.96 -32.89
C ILE A 94 0.52 17.79 -33.88
N GLU A 95 0.03 18.00 -35.11
CA GLU A 95 0.08 16.97 -36.16
C GLU A 95 1.54 16.58 -36.52
N ARG A 96 2.48 17.53 -36.48
CA ARG A 96 3.92 17.24 -36.63
C ARG A 96 4.44 16.34 -35.51
N ALA A 97 4.06 16.59 -34.26
CA ALA A 97 4.45 15.76 -33.13
C ALA A 97 3.86 14.35 -33.22
N ILE A 98 2.58 14.24 -33.60
CA ILE A 98 1.87 12.96 -33.79
C ILE A 98 2.57 12.11 -34.86
N ALA A 99 2.79 12.67 -36.05
CA ALA A 99 3.43 11.95 -37.16
C ALA A 99 4.83 11.47 -36.78
N ARG A 100 5.61 12.32 -36.10
CA ARG A 100 6.95 11.97 -35.60
C ARG A 100 6.91 10.80 -34.62
N ILE A 101 6.01 10.81 -33.63
CA ILE A 101 5.89 9.74 -32.63
C ILE A 101 5.48 8.42 -33.31
N SER A 102 4.47 8.47 -34.21
CA SER A 102 4.03 7.30 -34.98
C SER A 102 5.14 6.66 -35.81
N GLU A 103 5.89 7.47 -36.56
CA GLU A 103 7.01 6.98 -37.39
C GLU A 103 8.14 6.41 -36.52
N GLN A 104 8.46 7.04 -35.40
CA GLN A 104 9.46 6.54 -34.43
C GLN A 104 9.05 5.18 -33.86
N MET A 105 7.79 5.02 -33.44
CA MET A 105 7.28 3.77 -32.89
C MET A 105 7.26 2.65 -33.94
N ASN A 106 6.76 2.94 -35.14
CA ASN A 106 6.67 1.96 -36.22
C ASN A 106 8.06 1.52 -36.72
N SER A 107 9.02 2.46 -36.89
CA SER A 107 10.39 2.12 -37.30
C SER A 107 11.10 1.23 -36.27
N ASN A 108 10.98 1.55 -34.98
CA ASN A 108 11.67 0.83 -33.92
C ASN A 108 11.09 -0.57 -33.67
N ASN A 109 9.75 -0.72 -33.73
CA ASN A 109 9.09 -2.02 -33.55
C ASN A 109 9.56 -3.11 -34.53
N HIS A 110 10.11 -2.73 -35.69
CA HIS A 110 10.54 -3.66 -36.75
C HIS A 110 12.06 -3.87 -36.85
N ARG A 111 12.90 -3.22 -36.03
CA ARG A 111 14.38 -3.31 -36.10
C ARG A 111 15.06 -3.68 -34.78
N THR A 112 14.68 -3.02 -33.69
CA THR A 112 15.12 -3.33 -32.31
C THR A 112 14.04 -2.75 -31.40
N GLY A 113 13.18 -3.62 -30.88
CA GLY A 113 11.91 -3.21 -30.26
C GLY A 113 12.10 -2.17 -29.15
N LEU A 114 11.20 -1.19 -29.10
CA LEU A 114 11.01 -0.37 -27.91
C LEU A 114 10.62 -1.29 -26.75
N THR A 115 11.02 -0.94 -25.51
CA THR A 115 10.50 -1.64 -24.34
C THR A 115 8.98 -1.43 -24.24
N THR A 116 8.30 -2.28 -23.49
CA THR A 116 6.85 -2.12 -23.27
C THR A 116 6.55 -0.78 -22.58
N ALA A 117 7.42 -0.31 -21.69
CA ALA A 117 7.26 0.98 -21.01
C ALA A 117 7.50 2.17 -21.95
N GLN A 118 8.49 2.11 -22.84
CA GLN A 118 8.71 3.12 -23.89
C GLN A 118 7.51 3.18 -24.85
N ASN A 119 6.99 2.01 -25.24
CA ASN A 119 5.77 1.93 -26.05
C ASN A 119 4.55 2.53 -25.33
N ALA A 120 4.41 2.28 -24.03
CA ALA A 120 3.35 2.88 -23.20
C ALA A 120 3.47 4.41 -23.15
N ALA A 121 4.67 4.94 -22.92
CA ALA A 121 4.94 6.37 -22.87
C ALA A 121 4.63 7.07 -24.21
N GLY A 122 5.05 6.48 -25.33
CA GLY A 122 4.73 7.01 -26.67
C GLY A 122 3.23 7.05 -26.97
N ILE A 123 2.49 6.00 -26.58
CA ILE A 123 1.02 5.97 -26.72
C ILE A 123 0.37 7.02 -25.83
N ALA A 124 0.81 7.17 -24.57
CA ALA A 124 0.30 8.20 -23.68
C ALA A 124 0.49 9.61 -24.26
N GLU A 125 1.67 9.90 -24.81
CA GLU A 125 1.95 11.20 -25.45
C GLU A 125 1.02 11.46 -26.64
N MET A 126 0.77 10.47 -27.51
CA MET A 126 -0.19 10.64 -28.61
C MET A 126 -1.61 10.94 -28.10
N LEU A 127 -2.05 10.26 -27.04
CA LEU A 127 -3.39 10.49 -26.46
C LEU A 127 -3.48 11.87 -25.79
N ASP A 128 -2.42 12.33 -25.14
CA ASP A 128 -2.37 13.64 -24.48
C ASP A 128 -2.32 14.79 -25.49
N LEU A 129 -1.76 14.55 -26.67
CA LEU A 129 -1.84 15.44 -27.84
C LEU A 129 -3.23 15.44 -28.51
N GLY A 130 -4.20 14.70 -27.97
CA GLY A 130 -5.59 14.69 -28.44
C GLY A 130 -5.89 13.70 -29.56
N VAL A 131 -4.97 12.77 -29.88
CA VAL A 131 -5.22 11.74 -30.90
C VAL A 131 -6.27 10.74 -30.40
N PRO A 132 -7.35 10.48 -31.15
CA PRO A 132 -8.34 9.48 -30.76
C PRO A 132 -7.75 8.06 -30.72
N VAL A 133 -8.23 7.24 -29.78
CA VAL A 133 -7.78 5.84 -29.59
C VAL A 133 -7.88 5.02 -30.89
N GLU A 134 -8.90 5.27 -31.71
CA GLU A 134 -9.11 4.62 -33.00
C GLU A 134 -8.00 4.92 -34.01
N ARG A 135 -7.51 6.17 -34.02
CA ARG A 135 -6.41 6.61 -34.89
C ARG A 135 -5.11 5.97 -34.43
N VAL A 136 -4.76 6.08 -33.14
CA VAL A 136 -3.55 5.43 -32.56
C VAL A 136 -3.53 3.93 -32.82
N SER A 137 -4.67 3.25 -32.61
CA SER A 137 -4.81 1.81 -32.83
C SER A 137 -4.49 1.40 -34.28
N LYS A 138 -4.96 2.19 -35.25
CA LYS A 138 -4.77 1.92 -36.67
C LYS A 138 -3.34 2.24 -37.11
N GLU A 139 -2.78 3.33 -36.60
CA GLU A 139 -1.48 3.87 -36.99
C GLU A 139 -0.31 3.04 -36.43
N LEU A 140 -0.46 2.50 -35.22
CA LEU A 140 0.53 1.65 -34.55
C LEU A 140 0.23 0.14 -34.66
N SER A 141 -0.88 -0.25 -35.29
CA SER A 141 -1.36 -1.63 -35.37
C SER A 141 -1.54 -2.33 -34.01
N VAL A 142 -1.88 -1.56 -32.96
CA VAL A 142 -2.15 -2.04 -31.59
C VAL A 142 -3.66 -2.11 -31.38
N LYS A 143 -4.17 -3.15 -30.70
CA LYS A 143 -5.61 -3.28 -30.40
C LYS A 143 -6.10 -2.12 -29.52
N ARG A 144 -7.30 -1.57 -29.77
CA ARG A 144 -7.88 -0.46 -29.00
C ARG A 144 -7.85 -0.65 -27.48
N LYS A 145 -8.15 -1.87 -26.98
CA LYS A 145 -8.08 -2.20 -25.55
C LYS A 145 -6.65 -2.01 -25.01
N ALA A 146 -5.65 -2.48 -25.74
CA ALA A 146 -4.25 -2.34 -25.37
C ALA A 146 -3.79 -0.86 -25.44
N VAL A 147 -4.25 -0.08 -26.42
CA VAL A 147 -3.98 1.38 -26.48
C VAL A 147 -4.49 2.10 -25.23
N LYS A 148 -5.69 1.77 -24.75
CA LYS A 148 -6.24 2.36 -23.51
C LYS A 148 -5.39 2.01 -22.28
N LEU A 149 -5.02 0.73 -22.13
CA LEU A 149 -4.20 0.28 -21.00
C LEU A 149 -2.79 0.88 -21.05
N LEU A 150 -2.12 0.82 -22.21
CA LEU A 150 -0.79 1.39 -22.42
C LEU A 150 -0.80 2.91 -22.24
N GLY A 151 -1.87 3.60 -22.65
CA GLY A 151 -2.04 5.02 -22.40
C GLY A 151 -2.19 5.35 -20.90
N ALA A 152 -2.94 4.54 -20.15
CA ALA A 152 -3.06 4.70 -18.70
C ALA A 152 -1.72 4.45 -18.00
N VAL A 153 -1.01 3.38 -18.38
CA VAL A 153 0.31 3.04 -17.86
C VAL A 153 1.35 4.10 -18.21
N GLY A 154 1.37 4.58 -19.46
CA GLY A 154 2.40 5.51 -19.95
C GLY A 154 2.43 6.86 -19.23
N ARG A 155 1.30 7.30 -18.66
CA ARG A 155 1.19 8.54 -17.87
C ARG A 155 1.73 8.41 -16.44
N ARG A 156 2.11 7.21 -16.02
CA ARG A 156 2.32 6.81 -14.64
C ARG A 156 3.70 6.20 -14.49
N GLU A 157 4.47 6.69 -13.52
CA GLU A 157 5.87 6.34 -13.35
C GLU A 157 6.02 4.94 -12.75
N ALA A 158 5.35 4.67 -11.63
CA ALA A 158 5.42 3.36 -10.98
C ALA A 158 4.82 2.26 -11.88
N ALA A 159 3.74 2.58 -12.59
CA ALA A 159 3.16 1.64 -13.57
C ALA A 159 4.15 1.31 -14.71
N ARG A 160 4.87 2.30 -15.27
CA ARG A 160 5.92 2.05 -16.27
C ARG A 160 7.08 1.24 -15.72
N ALA A 161 7.58 1.59 -14.53
CA ALA A 161 8.67 0.87 -13.87
C ALA A 161 8.30 -0.61 -13.65
N SER A 162 7.06 -0.91 -13.26
CA SER A 162 6.58 -2.28 -13.05
C SER A 162 6.66 -3.19 -14.29
N LEU A 163 6.60 -2.62 -15.51
CA LEU A 163 6.75 -3.37 -16.76
C LEU A 163 8.20 -3.84 -16.99
N GLU A 164 9.20 -3.08 -16.54
CA GLU A 164 10.61 -3.34 -16.79
C GLU A 164 11.28 -4.05 -15.62
N GLU A 165 11.09 -3.54 -14.40
CA GLU A 165 11.74 -4.03 -13.18
C GLU A 165 11.15 -5.36 -12.71
N GLN A 166 9.82 -5.49 -12.78
CA GLN A 166 9.09 -6.65 -12.27
C GLN A 166 8.57 -7.55 -13.40
N GLY A 167 8.62 -7.08 -14.64
CA GLY A 167 8.14 -7.81 -15.82
C GLY A 167 6.64 -8.13 -15.78
N LEU A 168 5.83 -7.27 -15.17
CA LEU A 168 4.37 -7.43 -15.09
C LEU A 168 3.72 -7.33 -16.48
N THR A 169 2.51 -7.87 -16.62
CA THR A 169 1.74 -7.71 -17.86
C THR A 169 1.18 -6.28 -17.97
N ILE A 170 0.76 -5.89 -19.18
CA ILE A 170 0.13 -4.59 -19.42
C ILE A 170 -1.13 -4.43 -18.57
N GLU A 171 -1.91 -5.51 -18.41
CA GLU A 171 -3.10 -5.53 -17.59
C GLU A 171 -2.77 -5.29 -16.10
N GLN A 172 -1.72 -5.91 -15.58
CA GLN A 172 -1.27 -5.75 -14.19
C GLN A 172 -0.70 -4.34 -13.94
N ALA A 173 0.15 -3.84 -14.84
CA ALA A 173 0.65 -2.47 -14.77
C ALA A 173 -0.47 -1.43 -14.84
N ALA A 174 -1.54 -1.68 -15.61
CA ALA A 174 -2.69 -0.80 -15.67
C ALA A 174 -3.49 -0.76 -14.35
N VAL A 175 -3.47 -1.83 -13.56
CA VAL A 175 -4.01 -1.80 -12.19
C VAL A 175 -3.19 -0.86 -11.31
N ILE A 176 -1.85 -0.95 -11.35
CA ILE A 176 -0.97 -0.01 -10.64
C ILE A 176 -1.25 1.44 -11.08
N ALA A 177 -1.37 1.69 -12.39
CA ALA A 177 -1.70 3.00 -12.94
C ALA A 177 -3.02 3.56 -12.41
N THR A 178 -3.97 2.69 -12.09
CA THR A 178 -5.28 3.06 -11.52
C THR A 178 -5.12 3.62 -10.10
N PHE A 179 -4.32 2.98 -9.24
CA PHE A 179 -4.02 3.48 -7.90
C PHE A 179 -3.10 4.70 -7.89
N GLU A 180 -2.11 4.74 -8.78
CA GLU A 180 -1.22 5.90 -8.94
C GLU A 180 -1.99 7.14 -9.40
N ALA A 181 -3.02 6.98 -10.24
CA ALA A 181 -3.89 8.08 -10.64
C ALA A 181 -4.74 8.66 -9.48
N ASP A 182 -5.05 7.85 -8.48
CA ASP A 182 -5.77 8.26 -7.28
C ASP A 182 -4.85 8.85 -6.20
N GLY A 183 -3.53 8.77 -6.38
CA GLY A 183 -2.55 9.14 -5.36
C GLY A 183 -2.44 8.13 -4.22
N ASP A 184 -2.95 6.91 -4.39
CA ASP A 184 -2.89 5.85 -3.37
C ASP A 184 -1.49 5.18 -3.39
N THR A 185 -0.53 5.84 -2.76
CA THR A 185 0.86 5.37 -2.73
C THR A 185 1.03 4.04 -1.98
N GLU A 186 0.19 3.75 -0.99
CA GLU A 186 0.23 2.52 -0.21
C GLU A 186 -0.21 1.32 -1.07
N ALA A 187 -1.29 1.46 -1.85
CA ALA A 187 -1.72 0.43 -2.80
C ALA A 187 -0.69 0.22 -3.91
N VAL A 188 -0.09 1.30 -4.44
CA VAL A 188 0.99 1.22 -5.44
C VAL A 188 2.20 0.46 -4.88
N GLU A 189 2.66 0.81 -3.68
CA GLU A 189 3.80 0.16 -3.03
C GLU A 189 3.51 -1.32 -2.74
N THR A 190 2.31 -1.62 -2.22
CA THR A 190 1.86 -3.00 -1.96
C THR A 190 1.90 -3.85 -3.23
N LEU A 191 1.38 -3.33 -4.34
CA LEU A 191 1.39 -4.04 -5.62
C LEU A 191 2.80 -4.14 -6.23
N ALA A 192 3.64 -3.13 -6.04
CA ALA A 192 5.02 -3.13 -6.54
C ALA A 192 5.92 -4.10 -5.76
N GLN A 193 5.67 -4.32 -4.47
CA GLN A 193 6.49 -5.20 -3.63
C GLN A 193 5.94 -6.63 -3.54
N CYS A 194 4.71 -6.88 -3.99
CA CYS A 194 4.12 -8.20 -3.91
C CYS A 194 4.81 -9.20 -4.86
N GLN A 195 4.83 -10.48 -4.45
CA GLN A 195 5.33 -11.54 -5.32
C GLN A 195 4.39 -11.71 -6.52
N ARG A 196 4.97 -11.95 -7.71
CA ARG A 196 4.21 -12.03 -8.97
C ARG A 196 2.99 -12.97 -8.92
N HIS A 197 3.09 -14.08 -8.19
CA HIS A 197 1.98 -15.04 -8.06
C HIS A 197 0.84 -14.57 -7.14
N SER A 198 1.11 -13.61 -6.26
CA SER A 198 0.13 -13.00 -5.35
C SER A 198 -0.48 -11.73 -5.92
N PHE A 199 0.09 -11.18 -7.00
CA PHE A 199 -0.33 -9.90 -7.57
C PHE A 199 -1.84 -9.85 -7.84
N ASP A 200 -2.38 -10.82 -8.58
CA ASP A 200 -3.79 -10.81 -8.96
C ASP A 200 -4.73 -10.90 -7.75
N TYR A 201 -4.30 -11.59 -6.69
CA TYR A 201 -5.05 -11.67 -5.44
C TYR A 201 -5.04 -10.33 -4.69
N GLN A 202 -3.86 -9.73 -4.51
CA GLN A 202 -3.72 -8.43 -3.85
C GLN A 202 -4.43 -7.31 -4.63
N ALA A 203 -4.29 -7.31 -5.96
CA ALA A 203 -5.00 -6.40 -6.86
C ALA A 203 -6.52 -6.51 -6.69
N ARG A 204 -7.08 -7.72 -6.56
CA ARG A 204 -8.52 -7.90 -6.34
C ARG A 204 -8.98 -7.34 -4.99
N ILE A 205 -8.20 -7.54 -3.93
CA ILE A 205 -8.50 -6.97 -2.61
C ILE A 205 -8.53 -5.45 -2.69
N LEU A 206 -7.47 -4.84 -3.23
CA LEU A 206 -7.35 -3.38 -3.32
C LEU A 206 -8.41 -2.76 -4.24
N LEU A 207 -8.77 -3.44 -5.34
CA LEU A 207 -9.84 -2.98 -6.23
C LEU A 207 -11.22 -3.08 -5.57
N ALA A 208 -11.45 -4.11 -4.75
CA ALA A 208 -12.67 -4.23 -3.97
C ALA A 208 -12.75 -3.12 -2.91
N ASP A 209 -11.68 -2.89 -2.16
CA ASP A 209 -11.60 -1.79 -1.17
C ASP A 209 -11.78 -0.42 -1.83
N ARG A 210 -11.15 -0.18 -2.99
CA ARG A 210 -11.37 1.04 -3.79
C ARG A 210 -12.83 1.22 -4.17
N LYS A 211 -13.50 0.16 -4.63
CA LYS A 211 -14.91 0.21 -5.00
C LYS A 211 -15.78 0.49 -3.78
N GLU A 212 -15.48 -0.13 -2.64
CA GLU A 212 -16.16 0.10 -1.37
C GLU A 212 -16.00 1.54 -0.89
N LYS A 213 -14.77 2.07 -0.90
CA LYS A 213 -14.46 3.48 -0.60
C LYS A 213 -15.21 4.44 -1.51
N ALA A 214 -15.24 4.17 -2.82
CA ALA A 214 -15.99 5.00 -3.77
C ALA A 214 -17.50 4.97 -3.49
N THR A 215 -18.05 3.79 -3.18
CA THR A 215 -19.47 3.63 -2.84
C THR A 215 -19.79 4.34 -1.52
N ARG A 216 -18.93 4.20 -0.50
CA ARG A 216 -19.05 4.93 0.76
C ARG A 216 -19.02 6.44 0.54
N ALA A 217 -18.11 6.95 -0.28
CA ALA A 217 -18.02 8.37 -0.60
C ALA A 217 -19.30 8.89 -1.25
N GLU A 218 -19.87 8.14 -2.21
CA GLU A 218 -21.18 8.46 -2.81
C GLU A 218 -22.30 8.50 -1.76
N ARG A 219 -22.36 7.50 -0.89
CA ARG A 219 -23.38 7.40 0.17
C ARG A 219 -23.22 8.45 1.27
N THR A 220 -22.01 8.95 1.47
CA THR A 220 -21.72 9.96 2.50
C THR A 220 -21.91 11.39 2.00
N ALA A 221 -21.97 11.61 0.68
CA ALA A 221 -22.09 12.94 0.07
C ALA A 221 -23.29 13.74 0.61
N THR A 222 -24.44 13.09 0.83
CA THR A 222 -25.64 13.73 1.39
C THR A 222 -25.45 14.23 2.82
N TYR A 223 -24.62 13.55 3.62
CA TYR A 223 -24.30 13.99 4.98
C TYR A 223 -23.30 15.15 4.96
N ALA A 224 -22.34 15.14 4.04
CA ALA A 224 -21.45 16.27 3.84
C ALA A 224 -22.22 17.55 3.47
N GLU A 225 -23.17 17.44 2.54
CA GLU A 225 -24.09 18.54 2.16
C GLU A 225 -24.95 19.03 3.34
N ALA A 226 -25.33 18.11 4.25
CA ALA A 226 -26.05 18.44 5.47
C ALA A 226 -25.18 19.07 6.57
N GLY A 227 -23.86 19.21 6.35
CA GLY A 227 -22.94 19.89 7.28
C GLY A 227 -22.15 18.96 8.22
N PHE A 228 -22.26 17.64 8.06
CA PHE A 228 -21.45 16.68 8.83
C PHE A 228 -20.00 16.65 8.33
N THR A 229 -19.06 16.40 9.24
CA THR A 229 -17.67 16.12 8.85
C THR A 229 -17.55 14.68 8.38
N VAL A 230 -17.12 14.45 7.14
CA VAL A 230 -16.88 13.09 6.64
C VAL A 230 -15.59 12.54 7.23
N LEU A 231 -15.68 11.36 7.86
CA LEU A 231 -14.52 10.71 8.46
C LEU A 231 -13.77 9.85 7.42
N ASP A 232 -12.44 9.91 7.44
CA ASP A 232 -11.58 9.13 6.52
C ASP A 232 -11.45 7.64 6.91
N SER A 233 -11.76 7.32 8.16
CA SER A 233 -11.71 5.96 8.70
C SER A 233 -12.72 5.78 9.83
N ASP A 234 -13.20 4.55 10.06
CA ASP A 234 -14.01 4.21 11.23
C ASP A 234 -13.21 4.44 12.53
N PRO A 235 -13.66 5.33 13.43
CA PRO A 235 -13.01 5.55 14.72
C PRO A 235 -13.00 4.28 15.60
N GLY A 236 -14.05 3.47 15.54
CA GLY A 236 -14.23 2.29 16.37
C GLY A 236 -14.08 2.56 17.88
N PHE A 237 -13.81 1.50 18.66
CA PHE A 237 -13.56 1.62 20.11
C PHE A 237 -12.14 2.10 20.48
N GLY A 238 -11.23 2.11 19.49
CA GLY A 238 -9.81 2.42 19.70
C GLY A 238 -9.45 3.90 19.56
N ASP A 239 -10.27 4.70 18.87
CA ASP A 239 -10.06 6.15 18.76
C ASP A 239 -10.77 6.88 19.91
N ASP A 240 -10.00 7.33 20.90
CA ASP A 240 -10.53 8.09 22.04
C ASP A 240 -10.89 9.53 21.70
N THR A 241 -10.50 10.02 20.53
CA THR A 241 -10.77 11.41 20.15
C THR A 241 -12.18 11.64 19.69
N LYS A 242 -12.95 10.57 19.48
CA LYS A 242 -14.30 10.60 18.94
C LYS A 242 -15.17 9.63 19.73
N ILE A 243 -16.33 10.11 20.19
CA ILE A 243 -17.26 9.26 20.95
C ILE A 243 -18.49 9.00 20.08
N HIS A 244 -18.84 7.72 19.93
CA HIS A 244 -20.03 7.32 19.19
C HIS A 244 -21.30 7.93 19.84
N TRP A 245 -22.24 8.42 19.03
CA TRP A 245 -23.43 9.16 19.51
C TRP A 245 -24.25 8.43 20.58
N ARG A 246 -24.33 7.09 20.52
CA ARG A 246 -24.99 6.25 21.55
C ARG A 246 -24.34 6.33 22.94
N TYR A 247 -23.19 6.97 23.06
CA TYR A 247 -22.50 7.22 24.32
C TYR A 247 -22.42 8.70 24.68
N ILE A 248 -23.28 9.52 24.07
CA ILE A 248 -23.45 10.93 24.39
C ILE A 248 -24.91 11.15 24.82
N ALA A 249 -25.12 11.92 25.87
CA ALA A 249 -26.43 12.37 26.32
C ALA A 249 -26.42 13.90 26.53
N THR A 250 -27.59 14.52 26.68
CA THR A 250 -27.64 15.86 27.26
C THR A 250 -27.35 15.78 28.76
N ALA A 251 -26.88 16.87 29.37
CA ALA A 251 -26.63 16.89 30.81
C ALA A 251 -27.91 16.58 31.63
N GLU A 252 -29.05 17.13 31.20
CA GLU A 252 -30.36 16.89 31.83
C GLU A 252 -30.78 15.42 31.72
N ASP A 253 -30.66 14.82 30.54
CA ASP A 253 -31.05 13.42 30.34
C ASP A 253 -30.14 12.45 31.08
N ALA A 254 -28.83 12.73 31.14
CA ALA A 254 -27.86 11.90 31.86
C ALA A 254 -28.07 11.91 33.37
N GLU A 255 -28.55 13.02 33.93
CA GLU A 255 -28.95 13.12 35.34
C GLU A 255 -30.24 12.34 35.62
N ALA A 256 -31.19 12.33 34.67
CA ALA A 256 -32.48 11.66 34.81
C ALA A 256 -32.38 10.13 34.63
N ASP A 257 -31.64 9.65 33.63
CA ASP A 257 -31.40 8.23 33.36
C ASP A 257 -29.94 7.98 32.94
N PRO A 258 -29.17 7.18 33.71
CA PRO A 258 -27.81 6.78 33.33
C PRO A 258 -27.69 6.03 32.00
N ARG A 259 -28.80 5.49 31.46
CA ARG A 259 -28.86 4.83 30.14
C ARG A 259 -29.33 5.76 29.02
N ALA A 260 -29.70 7.00 29.33
CA ALA A 260 -30.06 7.98 28.32
C ALA A 260 -28.90 8.22 27.37
N HIS A 261 -29.25 8.48 26.12
CA HIS A 261 -28.37 8.93 25.05
C HIS A 261 -29.21 9.77 24.11
N ILE A 262 -28.57 10.70 23.41
CA ILE A 262 -29.24 11.51 22.40
C ILE A 262 -29.77 10.63 21.27
N THR A 263 -30.77 11.10 20.52
CA THR A 263 -31.30 10.41 19.33
C THR A 263 -30.57 10.82 18.06
N GLU A 264 -30.71 10.03 16.97
CA GLU A 264 -30.20 10.43 15.66
C GLU A 264 -30.83 11.74 15.14
N GLU A 265 -32.07 12.03 15.50
CA GLU A 265 -32.70 13.31 15.16
C GLU A 265 -31.98 14.48 15.82
N GLN A 266 -31.63 14.37 17.10
CA GLN A 266 -30.85 15.38 17.82
C GLN A 266 -29.45 15.54 17.23
N VAL A 267 -28.81 14.46 16.78
CA VAL A 267 -27.53 14.51 16.05
C VAL A 267 -27.69 15.33 14.76
N ARG A 268 -28.75 15.09 13.98
CA ARG A 268 -29.03 15.78 12.71
C ARG A 268 -29.41 17.26 12.87
N GLN A 269 -29.84 17.69 14.06
CA GLN A 269 -30.12 19.10 14.33
C GLN A 269 -28.85 19.95 14.51
N ARG A 270 -27.71 19.32 14.83
CA ARG A 270 -26.42 20.00 15.07
C ARG A 270 -25.27 19.32 14.32
N PRO A 271 -25.38 19.15 12.98
CA PRO A 271 -24.44 18.35 12.19
C PRO A 271 -22.99 18.84 12.27
N GLU A 272 -22.77 20.12 12.59
CA GLU A 272 -21.45 20.74 12.75
C GLU A 272 -20.60 20.12 13.87
N LEU A 273 -21.23 19.45 14.84
CA LEU A 273 -20.55 18.79 15.95
C LEU A 273 -20.12 17.34 15.65
N TRP A 274 -20.60 16.78 14.54
CA TRP A 274 -20.58 15.34 14.31
C TRP A 274 -19.76 14.96 13.08
N GLY A 275 -18.94 13.95 13.27
CA GLY A 275 -18.33 13.17 12.22
C GLY A 275 -19.29 12.07 11.79
N VAL A 276 -19.35 11.79 10.50
CA VAL A 276 -20.10 10.67 9.94
C VAL A 276 -19.17 9.66 9.29
N TRP A 277 -19.37 8.40 9.62
CA TRP A 277 -18.79 7.25 8.94
C TRP A 277 -19.91 6.33 8.47
N VAL A 278 -20.05 6.11 7.17
CA VAL A 278 -21.04 5.19 6.63
C VAL A 278 -20.44 3.78 6.60
N ARG A 279 -20.97 2.91 7.46
CA ARG A 279 -20.58 1.50 7.53
C ARG A 279 -21.46 0.67 6.60
N THR A 280 -20.89 -0.35 5.98
CA THR A 280 -21.66 -1.41 5.35
C THR A 280 -22.04 -2.40 6.43
N ASP A 281 -23.34 -2.59 6.63
CA ASP A 281 -23.88 -3.63 7.50
C ASP A 281 -24.68 -4.61 6.66
N THR A 282 -24.89 -5.79 7.21
CA THR A 282 -25.69 -6.80 6.55
C THR A 282 -26.98 -6.97 7.33
N MET A 283 -28.11 -6.66 6.69
CA MET A 283 -29.44 -6.72 7.31
C MET A 283 -30.38 -7.55 6.46
N TYR A 284 -31.39 -8.12 7.10
CA TYR A 284 -32.52 -8.71 6.41
C TYR A 284 -33.44 -7.59 5.92
N VAL A 285 -33.86 -7.69 4.66
CA VAL A 285 -34.85 -6.80 4.07
C VAL A 285 -35.97 -7.63 3.47
N GLU A 286 -37.19 -7.13 3.53
CA GLU A 286 -38.33 -7.79 2.91
C GLU A 286 -38.19 -7.72 1.37
N VAL A 287 -38.44 -8.84 0.68
CA VAL A 287 -38.08 -9.01 -0.74
C VAL A 287 -38.89 -8.10 -1.66
N GLU A 288 -40.15 -7.81 -1.34
CA GLU A 288 -41.05 -7.02 -2.21
C GLU A 288 -40.88 -5.50 -2.05
N SER A 289 -40.73 -5.05 -0.81
CA SER A 289 -40.71 -3.64 -0.39
C SER A 289 -39.28 -3.12 -0.16
N GLY A 290 -38.33 -4.00 0.18
CA GLY A 290 -36.98 -3.62 0.58
C GLY A 290 -36.87 -2.99 1.96
N GLU A 291 -37.93 -3.06 2.78
CA GLU A 291 -37.92 -2.54 4.15
C GLU A 291 -37.03 -3.42 5.07
N PRO A 292 -36.22 -2.83 5.97
CA PRO A 292 -35.44 -3.59 6.95
C PRO A 292 -36.32 -4.42 7.88
N VAL A 293 -35.90 -5.65 8.16
CA VAL A 293 -36.56 -6.61 9.05
C VAL A 293 -35.59 -7.01 10.16
N GLU A 294 -36.03 -6.97 11.41
CA GLU A 294 -35.25 -7.51 12.53
C GLU A 294 -35.20 -9.03 12.46
N GLU A 295 -34.03 -9.62 12.73
CA GLU A 295 -33.84 -11.07 12.65
C GLU A 295 -34.82 -11.86 13.54
N GLY A 296 -35.21 -11.27 14.68
CA GLY A 296 -36.17 -11.86 15.62
C GLY A 296 -37.62 -11.88 15.14
N ASP A 297 -37.94 -11.13 14.07
CA ASP A 297 -39.27 -11.12 13.45
C ASP A 297 -39.39 -12.17 12.31
N ILE A 298 -38.35 -12.98 12.10
CA ILE A 298 -38.30 -13.99 11.03
C ILE A 298 -38.51 -15.37 11.64
N ASP A 299 -39.45 -16.12 11.07
CA ASP A 299 -39.65 -17.53 11.40
C ASP A 299 -38.67 -18.40 10.60
N TRP A 300 -37.53 -18.71 11.23
CA TRP A 300 -36.49 -19.55 10.63
C TRP A 300 -36.88 -21.01 10.44
N ASP A 301 -37.92 -21.49 11.13
CA ASP A 301 -38.41 -22.87 10.96
C ASP A 301 -39.09 -23.07 9.58
N THR A 302 -39.43 -21.97 8.90
CA THR A 302 -39.99 -21.98 7.53
C THR A 302 -38.92 -21.99 6.42
N PHE A 303 -37.62 -21.88 6.72
CA PHE A 303 -36.57 -21.67 5.71
C PHE A 303 -36.49 -22.77 4.65
N ASP A 304 -36.59 -24.03 5.06
CA ASP A 304 -36.43 -25.19 4.17
C ASP A 304 -37.74 -25.60 3.47
N ASP A 305 -38.89 -25.01 3.83
CA ASP A 305 -40.21 -25.41 3.32
C ASP A 305 -41.11 -24.20 3.04
N PRO A 306 -41.32 -23.83 1.76
CA PRO A 306 -42.13 -22.68 1.37
C PRO A 306 -43.65 -22.86 1.60
N ASP A 307 -44.11 -24.07 1.95
CA ASP A 307 -45.52 -24.36 2.20
C ASP A 307 -45.88 -24.31 3.70
N VAL A 308 -44.91 -24.04 4.58
CA VAL A 308 -45.13 -23.89 6.02
C VAL A 308 -45.56 -22.44 6.33
N GLU A 309 -46.72 -22.30 6.96
CA GLU A 309 -47.18 -21.01 7.47
C GLU A 309 -46.33 -20.58 8.67
N PRO A 310 -45.84 -19.32 8.72
CA PRO A 310 -45.04 -18.84 9.84
C PRO A 310 -45.88 -18.71 11.13
N GLU A 311 -45.22 -18.76 12.29
CA GLU A 311 -45.85 -18.48 13.58
C GLU A 311 -46.49 -17.08 13.63
N GLU A 312 -47.55 -16.93 14.44
CA GLU A 312 -48.33 -15.70 14.51
C GLU A 312 -47.46 -14.48 14.90
N GLY A 313 -47.37 -13.52 13.98
CA GLY A 313 -46.58 -12.30 14.17
C GLY A 313 -45.17 -12.34 13.58
N LEU A 314 -44.71 -13.49 13.08
CA LEU A 314 -43.44 -13.64 12.38
C LEU A 314 -43.62 -13.63 10.86
N ARG A 315 -42.54 -13.31 10.15
CA ARG A 315 -42.46 -13.35 8.68
C ARG A 315 -41.85 -14.67 8.24
N HIS A 316 -42.32 -15.20 7.13
CA HIS A 316 -41.71 -16.37 6.52
C HIS A 316 -40.26 -16.07 6.07
N ALA A 317 -39.32 -16.97 6.32
CA ALA A 317 -37.92 -16.78 5.94
C ALA A 317 -37.67 -16.53 4.44
N ASN A 318 -38.56 -16.99 3.54
CA ASN A 318 -38.45 -16.74 2.10
C ASN A 318 -39.00 -15.36 1.67
N SER A 319 -39.67 -14.62 2.56
CA SER A 319 -40.12 -13.26 2.28
C SER A 319 -39.05 -12.21 2.58
N VAL A 320 -37.89 -12.63 3.09
CA VAL A 320 -36.77 -11.76 3.42
C VAL A 320 -35.50 -12.22 2.72
N GLU A 321 -34.62 -11.28 2.36
CA GLU A 321 -33.29 -11.57 1.85
C GLU A 321 -32.24 -10.78 2.61
N GLU A 322 -31.03 -11.33 2.68
CA GLU A 322 -29.88 -10.64 3.24
C GLU A 322 -29.35 -9.63 2.22
N ARG A 323 -29.24 -8.35 2.62
CA ARG A 323 -28.77 -7.28 1.75
C ARG A 323 -27.78 -6.37 2.48
N ASP A 324 -26.75 -5.94 1.76
CA ASP A 324 -25.84 -4.91 2.23
C ASP A 324 -26.58 -3.57 2.32
N VAL A 325 -26.62 -3.03 3.53
CA VAL A 325 -27.20 -1.71 3.84
C VAL A 325 -26.12 -0.75 4.32
N TYR A 326 -26.27 0.51 3.96
CA TYR A 326 -25.32 1.56 4.32
C TYR A 326 -25.86 2.33 5.51
N VAL A 327 -25.28 2.08 6.68
CA VAL A 327 -25.74 2.65 7.95
C VAL A 327 -24.81 3.79 8.37
N PRO A 328 -25.32 5.01 8.57
CA PRO A 328 -24.52 6.10 9.10
C PRO A 328 -24.19 5.83 10.57
N GLN A 329 -22.92 5.98 10.92
CA GLN A 329 -22.46 6.04 12.31
C GLN A 329 -21.99 7.46 12.59
N PHE A 330 -22.53 8.06 13.65
CA PHE A 330 -22.20 9.42 14.04
C PHE A 330 -21.28 9.43 15.25
N TYR A 331 -20.27 10.29 15.19
CA TYR A 331 -19.25 10.42 16.21
C TYR A 331 -19.09 11.88 16.60
N PHE A 332 -19.15 12.16 17.90
CA PHE A 332 -18.90 13.48 18.42
C PHE A 332 -17.42 13.83 18.21
N LEU A 333 -17.14 14.94 17.51
CA LEU A 333 -15.79 15.28 17.07
C LEU A 333 -14.94 15.90 18.18
N ASP A 334 -15.57 16.65 19.07
CA ASP A 334 -14.87 17.46 20.06
C ASP A 334 -15.17 17.00 21.48
N VAL A 335 -14.71 15.79 21.77
CA VAL A 335 -14.93 15.08 23.04
C VAL A 335 -14.65 15.95 24.26
N LEU A 336 -13.69 16.87 24.18
CA LEU A 336 -13.28 17.74 25.30
C LEU A 336 -14.16 18.99 25.46
N ARG A 337 -14.93 19.36 24.43
CA ARG A 337 -15.94 20.43 24.44
C ARG A 337 -17.37 19.92 24.53
N ALA A 338 -17.55 18.68 24.98
CA ALA A 338 -18.89 18.10 25.17
C ALA A 338 -19.78 19.03 26.01
N GLU A 339 -19.27 19.49 27.15
CA GLU A 339 -20.03 20.32 28.09
C GLU A 339 -20.42 21.68 27.50
N ASP A 340 -19.57 22.31 26.67
CA ASP A 340 -19.88 23.57 25.98
C ASP A 340 -21.01 23.40 24.96
N ALA A 341 -21.11 22.19 24.39
CA ALA A 341 -22.21 21.81 23.52
C ALA A 341 -23.47 21.38 24.30
N GLY A 342 -23.48 21.39 25.64
CA GLY A 342 -24.57 20.89 26.47
C GLY A 342 -24.69 19.36 26.47
N LEU A 343 -23.61 18.67 26.08
CA LEU A 343 -23.52 17.23 25.94
C LEU A 343 -22.58 16.65 26.98
N VAL A 344 -22.82 15.41 27.39
CA VAL A 344 -21.97 14.69 28.34
C VAL A 344 -21.72 13.26 27.87
N PRO A 345 -20.48 12.75 27.99
CA PRO A 345 -20.20 11.34 27.76
C PRO A 345 -20.86 10.45 28.82
N VAL A 346 -21.58 9.44 28.37
CA VAL A 346 -22.28 8.46 29.21
C VAL A 346 -21.79 7.04 28.91
N ASN A 347 -22.02 6.11 29.85
CA ASN A 347 -21.68 4.69 29.69
C ASN A 347 -20.24 4.47 29.20
N GLY A 348 -20.05 3.73 28.10
CA GLY A 348 -18.74 3.46 27.50
C GLY A 348 -17.99 4.71 27.02
N GLY A 349 -18.71 5.78 26.66
CA GLY A 349 -18.12 7.06 26.24
C GLY A 349 -17.37 7.77 27.35
N ARG A 350 -17.76 7.57 28.62
CA ARG A 350 -17.04 8.16 29.76
C ARG A 350 -15.64 7.56 29.93
N TYR A 351 -15.48 6.28 29.60
CA TYR A 351 -14.17 5.64 29.57
C TYR A 351 -13.29 6.22 28.45
N GLN A 352 -13.84 6.37 27.25
CA GLN A 352 -13.15 6.98 26.10
C GLN A 352 -12.76 8.43 26.39
N PHE A 353 -13.68 9.25 26.93
CA PHE A 353 -13.43 10.63 27.35
C PHE A 353 -12.27 10.72 28.34
N ASN A 354 -12.28 9.91 29.40
CA ASN A 354 -11.22 9.90 30.40
C ASN A 354 -9.86 9.50 29.80
N ARG A 355 -9.85 8.53 28.87
CA ARG A 355 -8.63 8.10 28.17
C ARG A 355 -8.16 9.16 27.18
N ALA A 356 -9.07 9.86 26.50
CA ALA A 356 -8.78 10.97 25.60
C ALA A 356 -8.08 12.12 26.32
N ILE A 357 -8.61 12.49 27.49
CA ILE A 357 -8.02 13.45 28.42
C ILE A 357 -6.58 13.03 28.75
N GLN A 358 -6.39 11.80 29.22
CA GLN A 358 -5.07 11.25 29.55
C GLN A 358 -4.09 11.25 28.37
N LEU A 359 -4.54 10.82 27.19
CA LEU A 359 -3.73 10.79 25.96
C LEU A 359 -3.38 12.18 25.43
N ALA A 360 -4.24 13.16 25.65
CA ALA A 360 -3.95 14.56 25.37
C ALA A 360 -3.01 15.20 26.42
N GLY A 361 -2.53 14.41 27.39
CA GLY A 361 -1.64 14.87 28.46
C GLY A 361 -2.37 15.58 29.60
N PHE A 362 -3.70 15.61 29.55
CA PHE A 362 -4.53 16.18 30.60
C PHE A 362 -4.93 15.10 31.61
N ASN A 363 -5.02 15.45 32.88
CA ASN A 363 -5.45 14.55 33.93
C ASN A 363 -5.93 15.39 35.14
N PRO A 364 -6.42 14.79 36.24
CA PRO A 364 -6.86 15.57 37.40
C PRO A 364 -5.78 16.47 38.02
N THR A 365 -4.49 16.20 37.77
CA THR A 365 -3.34 17.01 38.21
C THR A 365 -2.83 17.99 37.13
N ASN A 366 -3.38 17.95 35.93
CA ASN A 366 -3.08 18.81 34.78
C ASN A 366 -4.36 18.98 33.93
N PRO A 367 -5.36 19.74 34.39
CA PRO A 367 -6.64 19.87 33.68
C PRO A 367 -6.47 20.69 32.39
N LEU A 368 -7.48 20.62 31.53
CA LEU A 368 -7.59 21.55 30.41
C LEU A 368 -7.67 23.00 30.95
N PRO A 369 -7.00 23.96 30.29
CA PRO A 369 -7.19 25.37 30.62
C PRO A 369 -8.66 25.77 30.49
N GLU A 370 -9.16 26.57 31.44
CA GLU A 370 -10.52 27.15 31.37
C GLU A 370 -10.62 28.28 30.34
N ASP A 371 -9.50 28.92 30.02
CA ASP A 371 -9.42 29.99 29.02
C ASP A 371 -9.47 29.40 27.60
N GLU A 372 -10.37 29.93 26.74
CA GLU A 372 -10.67 29.36 25.43
C GLU A 372 -9.44 29.35 24.49
N GLU A 373 -8.65 30.43 24.47
CA GLU A 373 -7.47 30.55 23.62
C GLU A 373 -6.36 29.60 24.09
N ALA A 374 -6.13 29.54 25.41
CA ALA A 374 -5.20 28.60 26.00
C ALA A 374 -5.64 27.13 25.80
N ARG A 375 -6.95 26.87 25.82
CA ARG A 375 -7.53 25.55 25.58
C ARG A 375 -7.32 25.11 24.13
N GLU A 376 -7.61 25.97 23.16
CA GLU A 376 -7.36 25.69 21.73
C GLU A 376 -5.89 25.39 21.44
N ALA A 377 -4.98 26.19 21.99
CA ALA A 377 -3.54 25.94 21.86
C ALA A 377 -3.13 24.59 22.46
N ALA A 378 -3.68 24.22 23.61
CA ALA A 378 -3.46 22.93 24.26
C ALA A 378 -3.94 21.75 23.39
N LEU A 379 -5.10 21.88 22.76
CA LEU A 379 -5.69 20.86 21.88
C LEU A 379 -4.88 20.67 20.60
N LEU A 380 -4.49 21.76 19.94
CA LEU A 380 -3.64 21.72 18.73
C LEU A 380 -2.29 21.07 19.03
N ALA A 381 -1.65 21.42 20.15
CA ALA A 381 -0.41 20.80 20.59
C ALA A 381 -0.57 19.30 20.85
N ALA A 382 -1.71 18.88 21.43
CA ALA A 382 -2.01 17.48 21.66
C ALA A 382 -2.25 16.70 20.35
N GLU A 383 -2.89 17.31 19.35
CA GLU A 383 -3.10 16.71 18.04
C GLU A 383 -1.78 16.55 17.26
N GLU A 384 -0.92 17.57 17.29
CA GLU A 384 0.42 17.48 16.71
C GLU A 384 1.25 16.39 17.40
N ALA A 385 1.19 16.30 18.73
CA ALA A 385 1.83 15.24 19.50
C ALA A 385 1.32 13.85 19.09
N LYS A 386 0.00 13.67 18.87
CA LYS A 386 -0.57 12.40 18.38
C LYS A 386 -0.05 12.05 16.99
N ARG A 387 0.06 13.02 16.08
CA ARG A 387 0.62 12.79 14.74
C ARG A 387 2.07 12.31 14.82
N VAL A 388 2.89 12.97 15.65
CA VAL A 388 4.28 12.59 15.89
C VAL A 388 4.36 11.19 16.52
N GLN A 389 3.49 10.88 17.49
CA GLN A 389 3.41 9.55 18.08
C GLN A 389 3.05 8.49 17.05
N ARG A 390 2.01 8.69 16.22
CA ARG A 390 1.61 7.78 15.12
C ARG A 390 2.78 7.49 14.17
N ARG A 391 3.53 8.52 13.77
CA ARG A 391 4.75 8.37 12.97
C ARG A 391 5.80 7.52 13.69
N ARG A 392 6.08 7.83 14.96
CA ARG A 392 7.02 7.07 15.80
C ARG A 392 6.63 5.60 15.92
N VAL A 393 5.34 5.29 16.05
CA VAL A 393 4.84 3.90 16.08
C VAL A 393 5.27 3.13 14.85
N ARG A 394 5.02 3.71 13.67
CA ARG A 394 5.28 3.06 12.38
C ARG A 394 6.77 2.80 12.22
N GLU A 395 7.60 3.81 12.51
CA GLU A 395 9.06 3.66 12.42
C GLU A 395 9.61 2.64 13.43
N LEU A 396 9.17 2.66 14.68
CA LEU A 396 9.61 1.69 15.69
C LEU A 396 9.17 0.26 15.35
N ASN A 397 7.97 0.09 14.79
CA ASN A 397 7.52 -1.23 14.32
C ASN A 397 8.39 -1.75 13.16
N LYS A 398 8.71 -0.88 12.19
CA LYS A 398 9.60 -1.23 11.07
C LYS A 398 11.00 -1.61 11.53
N LEU A 399 11.56 -0.85 12.49
CA LEU A 399 12.84 -1.18 13.12
C LEU A 399 12.76 -2.51 13.87
N ALA A 400 11.68 -2.79 14.59
CA ALA A 400 11.50 -4.04 15.34
C ALA A 400 11.40 -5.26 14.41
N GLU A 401 10.70 -5.15 13.28
CA GLU A 401 10.66 -6.21 12.25
C GLU A 401 12.06 -6.47 11.68
N SER A 402 12.78 -5.42 11.30
CA SER A 402 14.16 -5.55 10.80
C SER A 402 15.10 -6.17 11.84
N ALA A 403 14.98 -5.77 13.12
CA ALA A 403 15.75 -6.34 14.21
C ALA A 403 15.42 -7.83 14.44
N THR A 404 14.16 -8.22 14.25
CA THR A 404 13.75 -9.63 14.33
C THR A 404 14.41 -10.48 13.25
N ASP A 405 14.49 -10.01 12.01
CA ASP A 405 15.15 -10.76 10.94
C ASP A 405 16.63 -11.01 11.26
N VAL A 406 17.35 -9.96 11.66
CA VAL A 406 18.78 -10.04 12.05
C VAL A 406 18.97 -10.97 13.25
N ARG A 407 18.12 -10.85 14.28
CA ARG A 407 18.21 -11.69 15.48
C ARG A 407 17.90 -13.16 15.18
N ARG A 408 16.91 -13.45 14.33
CA ARG A 408 16.59 -14.83 13.91
C ARG A 408 17.71 -15.45 13.09
N GLU A 409 18.40 -14.68 12.26
CA GLU A 409 19.58 -15.15 11.54
C GLU A 409 20.70 -15.55 12.52
N PHE A 410 21.00 -14.70 13.51
CA PHE A 410 21.95 -15.00 14.58
C PHE A 410 21.56 -16.26 15.37
N ILE A 411 20.29 -16.38 15.76
CA ILE A 411 19.78 -17.55 16.49
C ILE A 411 19.96 -18.82 15.64
N ARG A 412 19.66 -18.75 14.34
CA ARG A 412 19.83 -19.89 13.44
C ARG A 412 21.28 -20.35 13.37
N GLU A 413 22.23 -19.41 13.25
CA GLU A 413 23.65 -19.73 13.31
C GLU A 413 24.03 -20.38 14.64
N MET A 414 23.60 -19.79 15.76
CA MET A 414 23.85 -20.31 17.11
C MET A 414 23.31 -21.73 17.31
N LEU A 415 22.09 -22.01 16.82
CA LEU A 415 21.43 -23.31 16.97
C LEU A 415 21.97 -24.39 16.01
N SER A 416 22.70 -24.00 14.96
CA SER A 416 23.35 -24.93 14.03
C SER A 416 24.57 -25.64 14.65
N ALA A 417 25.07 -25.14 15.79
CA ALA A 417 26.22 -25.71 16.49
C ALA A 417 25.91 -27.08 17.13
N ASN A 418 26.92 -27.95 17.18
CA ASN A 418 26.81 -29.28 17.81
C ASN A 418 26.72 -29.24 19.35
N LYS A 419 27.14 -28.13 19.96
CA LYS A 419 27.15 -27.93 21.41
C LYS A 419 26.34 -26.67 21.75
N PRO A 420 25.55 -26.71 22.84
CA PRO A 420 24.81 -25.54 23.31
C PRO A 420 25.72 -24.33 23.61
N PRO A 421 25.20 -23.11 23.45
CA PRO A 421 25.94 -21.88 23.69
C PRO A 421 26.33 -21.69 25.17
N LYS A 422 27.13 -20.66 25.47
CA LYS A 422 27.53 -20.35 26.84
C LYS A 422 26.28 -20.05 27.67
N ASN A 423 26.28 -20.51 28.92
CA ASN A 423 25.19 -20.32 29.88
C ASN A 423 23.81 -20.88 29.46
N ALA A 424 23.70 -21.59 28.32
CA ALA A 424 22.45 -22.16 27.83
C ALA A 424 21.71 -22.97 28.89
N ALA A 425 22.47 -23.71 29.70
CA ALA A 425 21.93 -24.51 30.77
C ALA A 425 21.28 -23.71 31.88
N THR A 426 22.03 -22.77 32.43
CA THR A 426 21.60 -21.88 33.51
C THR A 426 20.39 -21.06 33.07
N TRP A 427 20.45 -20.48 31.86
CA TRP A 427 19.37 -19.67 31.32
C TRP A 427 18.10 -20.51 31.06
N THR A 428 18.22 -21.69 30.45
CA THR A 428 17.06 -22.58 30.22
C THR A 428 16.39 -22.99 31.53
N ALA A 429 17.19 -23.38 32.53
CA ALA A 429 16.66 -23.77 33.84
C ALA A 429 15.92 -22.60 34.52
N MET A 430 16.49 -21.40 34.46
CA MET A 430 15.84 -20.18 34.96
C MET A 430 14.52 -19.90 34.24
N MET A 431 14.50 -19.93 32.91
CA MET A 431 13.30 -19.64 32.12
C MET A 431 12.19 -20.66 32.37
N VAL A 432 12.52 -21.95 32.44
CA VAL A 432 11.54 -23.00 32.74
C VAL A 432 10.98 -22.85 34.16
N ALA A 433 11.78 -22.40 35.13
CA ALA A 433 11.33 -22.17 36.49
C ALA A 433 10.43 -20.92 36.62
N LEU A 434 10.79 -19.84 35.95
CA LEU A 434 10.09 -18.55 36.04
C LEU A 434 8.85 -18.49 35.12
N ALA A 435 8.88 -19.19 33.99
CA ALA A 435 7.86 -19.09 32.96
C ALA A 435 7.54 -20.44 32.26
N PRO A 436 7.12 -21.47 33.01
CA PRO A 436 6.89 -22.82 32.46
C PRO A 436 5.80 -22.87 31.37
N HIS A 437 4.81 -21.96 31.44
CA HIS A 437 3.70 -21.85 30.48
C HIS A 437 4.16 -21.47 29.06
N GLN A 438 5.35 -20.86 28.93
CA GLN A 438 5.78 -20.31 27.64
C GLN A 438 6.02 -21.39 26.56
N LEU A 439 6.41 -22.60 26.97
CA LEU A 439 6.64 -23.70 26.05
C LEU A 439 5.35 -24.19 25.38
N SER A 440 4.20 -24.07 26.06
CA SER A 440 2.89 -24.49 25.55
C SER A 440 2.10 -23.38 24.86
N GLU A 441 2.15 -22.15 25.39
CA GLU A 441 1.28 -21.05 24.94
C GLU A 441 1.80 -20.31 23.70
N PHE A 442 3.12 -20.24 23.51
CA PHE A 442 3.69 -19.37 22.48
C PHE A 442 4.31 -20.12 21.30
N HIS A 443 3.64 -21.19 20.83
CA HIS A 443 3.97 -21.82 19.54
C HIS A 443 5.45 -22.20 19.38
N SER A 444 6.12 -22.59 20.47
CA SER A 444 7.57 -22.88 20.50
C SER A 444 7.97 -23.94 19.48
N SER A 445 7.12 -24.95 19.29
CA SER A 445 7.29 -26.01 18.30
C SER A 445 7.13 -25.54 16.85
N ASP A 446 6.40 -24.46 16.63
CA ASP A 446 5.96 -24.04 15.31
C ASP A 446 7.02 -23.12 14.67
N LEU A 447 7.68 -22.31 15.50
CA LEU A 447 8.78 -21.43 15.07
C LEU A 447 10.14 -22.16 15.05
N LEU A 448 10.33 -23.19 15.88
CA LEU A 448 11.61 -23.92 15.95
C LEU A 448 12.13 -24.46 14.60
N PRO A 449 11.30 -25.02 13.68
CA PRO A 449 11.75 -25.40 12.35
C PRO A 449 12.45 -24.28 11.58
N GLU A 450 11.88 -23.08 11.59
CA GLU A 450 12.43 -21.89 10.91
C GLU A 450 13.77 -21.47 11.52
N LEU A 451 13.85 -21.51 12.86
CA LEU A 451 15.06 -21.18 13.60
C LEU A 451 16.17 -22.22 13.41
N MET A 452 15.84 -23.50 13.20
CA MET A 452 16.83 -24.52 12.87
C MET A 452 17.13 -24.60 11.36
N GLY A 453 16.42 -23.84 10.53
CA GLY A 453 16.55 -23.87 9.07
C GLY A 453 15.97 -25.15 8.42
N ASP A 454 15.14 -25.92 9.13
CA ASP A 454 14.52 -27.13 8.61
C ASP A 454 13.19 -26.82 7.92
N LYS A 455 13.21 -26.80 6.59
CA LYS A 455 12.03 -26.53 5.75
C LYS A 455 11.11 -27.74 5.57
N THR A 456 11.47 -28.90 6.12
CA THR A 456 10.70 -30.15 5.95
C THR A 456 9.66 -30.37 7.05
N TRP A 457 9.70 -29.57 8.12
CA TRP A 457 8.77 -29.66 9.23
C TRP A 457 7.66 -28.64 9.01
N THR A 458 6.42 -29.09 9.16
CA THR A 458 5.23 -28.25 9.11
C THR A 458 4.77 -27.96 10.53
N THR A 459 3.98 -26.91 10.72
CA THR A 459 3.34 -26.60 12.01
C THR A 459 2.58 -27.80 12.60
N TYR A 460 1.96 -28.62 11.75
CA TYR A 460 1.14 -29.75 12.18
C TYR A 460 1.96 -30.95 12.72
N ASP A 461 3.18 -31.16 12.21
CA ASP A 461 3.99 -32.33 12.57
C ASP A 461 5.27 -31.99 13.36
N ALA A 462 5.59 -30.72 13.55
CA ALA A 462 6.79 -30.25 14.24
C ALA A 462 6.97 -30.90 15.62
N LYS A 463 5.94 -30.94 16.47
CA LYS A 463 6.03 -31.56 17.83
C LYS A 463 6.48 -33.02 17.78
N LYS A 464 5.92 -33.81 16.85
CA LYS A 464 6.28 -35.22 16.68
C LYS A 464 7.71 -35.38 16.17
N LYS A 465 8.11 -34.53 15.21
CA LYS A 465 9.47 -34.54 14.63
C LYS A 465 10.53 -34.09 15.63
N ILE A 466 10.24 -33.07 16.45
CA ILE A 466 11.11 -32.63 17.55
C ILE A 466 11.33 -33.77 18.55
N ALA A 467 10.25 -34.43 18.98
CA ALA A 467 10.35 -35.56 19.92
C ALA A 467 11.18 -36.72 19.33
N ALA A 468 10.93 -37.08 18.08
CA ALA A 468 11.72 -38.10 17.38
C ALA A 468 13.20 -37.71 17.28
N ALA A 469 13.50 -36.46 16.89
CA ALA A 469 14.85 -35.93 16.81
C ALA A 469 15.56 -35.96 18.17
N ALA A 470 14.86 -35.64 19.26
CA ALA A 470 15.40 -35.70 20.62
C ALA A 470 15.73 -37.14 21.04
N THR A 471 14.87 -38.12 20.72
CA THR A 471 15.12 -39.53 21.06
C THR A 471 16.27 -40.15 20.27
N ALA A 472 16.55 -39.66 19.06
CA ALA A 472 17.63 -40.14 18.20
C ALA A 472 18.95 -39.38 18.40
N ALA A 473 18.94 -38.26 19.13
CA ALA A 473 20.07 -37.36 19.29
C ALA A 473 21.07 -37.85 20.34
N SER A 474 22.32 -37.37 20.24
CA SER A 474 23.27 -37.42 21.36
C SER A 474 22.77 -36.55 22.51
N GLU A 475 23.25 -36.80 23.74
CA GLU A 475 22.86 -36.01 24.92
C GLU A 475 23.10 -34.50 24.71
N SER A 476 24.24 -34.12 24.12
CA SER A 476 24.53 -32.72 23.77
C SER A 476 23.53 -32.12 22.79
N ARG A 477 23.09 -32.90 21.79
CA ARG A 477 22.13 -32.44 20.78
C ARG A 477 20.70 -32.41 21.32
N ALA A 478 20.32 -33.35 22.17
CA ALA A 478 19.06 -33.33 22.90
C ALA A 478 18.99 -32.10 23.82
N TRP A 479 20.08 -31.75 24.49
CA TRP A 479 20.16 -30.53 25.29
C TRP A 479 20.04 -29.26 24.45
N MET A 480 20.67 -29.22 23.26
CA MET A 480 20.48 -28.12 22.31
C MET A 480 19.01 -27.97 21.90
N LEU A 481 18.28 -29.06 21.67
CA LEU A 481 16.85 -28.99 21.34
C LEU A 481 16.02 -28.40 22.50
N THR A 482 16.33 -28.75 23.75
CA THR A 482 15.65 -28.17 24.92
C THR A 482 15.90 -26.67 25.03
N PHE A 483 17.15 -26.22 24.87
CA PHE A 483 17.48 -24.79 24.82
C PHE A 483 16.77 -24.08 23.67
N ALA A 484 16.77 -24.69 22.47
CA ALA A 484 16.16 -24.12 21.28
C ALA A 484 14.64 -23.94 21.41
N LEU A 485 13.94 -24.86 22.08
CA LEU A 485 12.50 -24.72 22.37
C LEU A 485 12.22 -23.51 23.26
N THR A 486 13.05 -23.28 24.28
CA THR A 486 12.90 -22.12 25.17
C THR A 486 13.22 -20.81 24.45
N VAL A 487 14.23 -20.80 23.57
CA VAL A 487 14.52 -19.65 22.69
C VAL A 487 13.37 -19.39 21.73
N ALA A 488 12.82 -20.42 21.08
CA ALA A 488 11.70 -20.28 20.16
C ALA A 488 10.45 -19.72 20.85
N ALA A 489 10.20 -20.11 22.11
CA ALA A 489 9.10 -19.58 22.92
C ALA A 489 9.27 -18.08 23.25
N MET A 490 10.50 -17.61 23.43
CA MET A 490 10.77 -16.19 23.64
C MET A 490 10.69 -15.41 22.32
N GLU A 491 11.26 -15.97 21.26
CA GLU A 491 11.32 -15.34 19.95
C GLU A 491 9.93 -15.18 19.31
N SER A 492 9.01 -16.11 19.55
CA SER A 492 7.62 -15.99 19.06
C SER A 492 6.84 -14.83 19.69
N ARG A 493 7.30 -14.34 20.85
CA ARG A 493 6.71 -13.19 21.55
C ARG A 493 7.31 -11.86 21.11
N MET A 494 8.37 -11.89 20.29
CA MET A 494 9.04 -10.71 19.74
C MET A 494 8.29 -10.19 18.50
N ALA A 495 7.02 -9.82 18.67
CA ALA A 495 6.23 -9.16 17.64
C ALA A 495 6.73 -7.74 17.34
N LYS A 496 6.26 -7.14 16.24
CA LYS A 496 6.68 -5.78 15.81
C LYS A 496 6.41 -4.68 16.85
N ASP A 497 5.45 -4.89 17.74
CA ASP A 497 5.07 -3.98 18.82
C ASP A 497 5.67 -4.37 20.18
N ALA A 498 6.62 -5.33 20.23
CA ALA A 498 7.27 -5.79 21.46
C ALA A 498 7.97 -4.68 22.26
N TRP A 499 8.36 -3.59 21.60
CA TRP A 499 8.94 -2.41 22.24
C TRP A 499 7.95 -1.67 23.15
N ARG A 500 6.64 -1.89 22.99
CA ARG A 500 5.58 -1.41 23.88
C ARG A 500 5.20 -2.42 24.94
N SER A 501 4.89 -3.64 24.47
CA SER A 501 4.34 -4.67 25.35
C SER A 501 5.38 -5.22 26.31
N ARG A 502 6.67 -5.12 25.94
CA ARG A 502 7.84 -5.58 26.71
C ARG A 502 7.58 -6.97 27.32
N PRO A 503 7.60 -8.02 26.49
CA PRO A 503 7.28 -9.37 26.95
C PRO A 503 8.06 -9.73 28.21
N GLN A 504 7.39 -10.34 29.19
CA GLN A 504 8.04 -10.76 30.42
C GLN A 504 9.32 -11.59 30.14
N TYR A 505 10.40 -11.27 30.85
CA TYR A 505 11.73 -11.88 30.72
C TYR A 505 12.49 -11.61 29.41
N VAL A 506 12.03 -10.64 28.60
CA VAL A 506 12.71 -10.30 27.34
C VAL A 506 14.10 -9.72 27.55
N SER A 507 14.34 -8.99 28.64
CA SER A 507 15.65 -8.43 28.98
C SER A 507 16.68 -9.53 29.22
N GLU A 508 16.30 -10.58 29.98
CA GLU A 508 17.14 -11.75 30.24
C GLU A 508 17.40 -12.57 28.97
N TYR A 509 16.41 -12.63 28.08
CA TYR A 509 16.57 -13.27 26.77
C TYR A 509 17.57 -12.51 25.88
N LEU A 510 17.40 -11.20 25.72
CA LEU A 510 18.30 -10.36 24.93
C LEU A 510 19.72 -10.30 25.52
N ALA A 511 19.83 -10.33 26.86
CA ALA A 511 21.12 -10.45 27.54
C ALA A 511 21.81 -11.79 27.23
N MET A 512 21.08 -12.90 27.24
CA MET A 512 21.62 -14.22 26.87
C MET A 512 22.13 -14.24 25.42
N LEU A 513 21.42 -13.62 24.48
CA LEU A 513 21.90 -13.49 23.11
C LEU A 513 23.15 -12.62 23.02
N THR A 514 23.18 -11.51 23.77
CA THR A 514 24.33 -10.58 23.80
C THR A 514 25.58 -11.23 24.37
N GLU A 515 25.47 -12.00 25.45
CA GLU A 515 26.56 -12.80 26.02
C GLU A 515 27.15 -13.81 25.03
N ASN A 516 26.35 -14.24 24.06
CA ASN A 516 26.74 -15.16 23.00
C ASN A 516 27.13 -14.48 21.67
N GLY A 517 27.14 -13.14 21.63
CA GLY A 517 27.69 -12.36 20.50
C GLY A 517 26.68 -11.56 19.69
N HIS A 518 25.38 -11.59 20.03
CA HIS A 518 24.39 -10.71 19.38
C HIS A 518 24.63 -9.25 19.78
N THR A 519 24.46 -8.32 18.84
CA THR A 519 24.53 -6.88 19.14
C THR A 519 23.13 -6.30 19.09
N LEU A 520 22.65 -5.77 20.22
CA LEU A 520 21.33 -5.16 20.28
C LEU A 520 21.25 -3.89 19.43
N SER A 521 20.28 -3.88 18.51
CA SER A 521 19.83 -2.67 17.83
C SER A 521 19.21 -1.68 18.82
N ASN A 522 19.04 -0.41 18.41
CA ASN A 522 18.44 0.60 19.28
C ASN A 522 17.01 0.23 19.71
N VAL A 523 16.21 -0.37 18.82
CA VAL A 523 14.85 -0.83 19.17
C VAL A 523 14.88 -2.03 20.13
N GLU A 524 15.85 -2.93 20.01
CA GLU A 524 16.03 -4.02 20.98
C GLU A 524 16.49 -3.50 22.34
N LYS A 525 17.30 -2.43 22.39
CA LYS A 525 17.61 -1.72 23.65
C LYS A 525 16.37 -1.06 24.26
N VAL A 526 15.43 -0.61 23.44
CA VAL A 526 14.11 -0.16 23.94
C VAL A 526 13.30 -1.33 24.48
N ILE A 527 13.33 -2.49 23.82
CA ILE A 527 12.66 -3.69 24.31
C ILE A 527 13.27 -4.18 25.63
N SER A 528 14.61 -4.17 25.75
CA SER A 528 15.34 -4.64 26.94
C SER A 528 15.22 -3.69 28.15
N GLY A 529 14.81 -2.44 27.95
CA GLY A 529 14.74 -1.45 29.01
C GLY A 529 15.89 -0.47 29.07
N GLU A 530 16.92 -0.63 28.25
CA GLU A 530 18.13 0.20 28.22
C GLU A 530 17.90 1.59 27.62
N LEU A 531 16.98 1.71 26.67
CA LEU A 531 16.57 2.98 26.06
C LEU A 531 15.07 3.19 26.22
N ARG A 532 14.65 4.45 26.14
CA ARG A 532 13.22 4.78 25.98
C ARG A 532 12.89 4.92 24.50
N PRO A 533 11.64 4.64 24.10
CA PRO A 533 11.19 4.85 22.72
C PRO A 533 11.50 6.26 22.21
N GLU A 534 11.45 7.28 23.10
CA GLU A 534 11.73 8.69 22.79
C GLU A 534 13.19 8.95 22.39
N ASP A 535 14.13 8.14 22.89
CA ASP A 535 15.58 8.36 22.70
C ASP A 535 16.06 7.91 21.31
N ILE A 536 15.22 7.20 20.54
CA ILE A 536 15.51 6.82 19.16
C ILE A 536 15.15 7.98 18.24
N ASP A 537 16.12 8.40 17.42
CA ASP A 537 15.88 9.36 16.34
C ASP A 537 15.15 8.67 15.18
N ILE A 538 14.07 9.28 14.75
CA ILE A 538 13.09 8.75 13.77
C ILE A 538 12.86 9.75 12.62
N THR A 539 13.78 10.69 12.41
CA THR A 539 13.72 11.73 11.37
C THR A 539 13.54 11.18 9.97
#